data_AF-A0A915IMT6-F1
#
_entry.id   AF-A0A915IMT6-F1
#
_cell.length_a   1.000
_cell.length_b   1.000
_cell.length_c   1.000
_cell.angle_alpha   90.00
_cell.angle_beta   90.00
_cell.angle_gamma   90.00
#
_symmetry.space_group_name_H-M   'P 1'
#
loop_
_entity.id
_entity.type
_entity.pdbx_description
1 polymer ?
#
loop_
_entity_poly.entity_id
_entity_poly.type
_entity_poly.pdbx_seq_one_letter_code
_entity_poly.pdbx_strand_id
1 'polypeptide(L)'
;MGVSNGLSNLSGVIGPALIEYLTSNYGVYGWRLCFFISNAIQLCSVAIFFLWASSEEQEWSKDDDGTWSLSSSLQICDDKKSDDGGKVSSNVPNGETNFAKYNDVSRRKSIVLT
;
A
#
# COMPACT_ATOMS: atom_id res chain seq x y z
N MET A 1 -5.23 -0.38 6.90
CA MET A 1 -6.44 -0.63 6.07
C MET A 1 -7.65 -1.02 6.93
N GLY A 2 -7.93 -0.32 8.02
CA GLY A 2 -8.98 -0.77 8.96
C GLY A 2 -9.60 0.39 9.72
N VAL A 3 -8.77 1.20 10.36
CA VAL A 3 -9.22 2.41 11.08
C VAL A 3 -9.88 3.42 10.14
N SER A 4 -9.24 3.72 9.00
CA SER A 4 -9.80 4.61 7.96
C SER A 4 -11.12 4.09 7.38
N ASN A 5 -11.23 2.77 7.22
CA ASN A 5 -12.39 2.12 6.62
C ASN A 5 -13.58 2.09 7.60
N GLY A 6 -13.31 1.86 8.89
CA GLY A 6 -14.33 1.92 9.94
C GLY A 6 -14.88 3.33 10.13
N LEU A 7 -14.02 4.34 10.16
CA LEU A 7 -14.43 5.74 10.28
C LEU A 7 -15.27 6.21 9.07
N SER A 8 -14.91 5.76 7.86
CA SER A 8 -15.68 6.08 6.65
C SER A 8 -17.08 5.49 6.68
N ASN A 9 -17.22 4.23 7.11
CA ASN A 9 -18.52 3.59 7.23
C ASN A 9 -19.38 4.21 8.35
N LEU A 10 -18.78 4.58 9.47
CA LEU A 10 -19.52 5.24 10.56
C LEU A 10 -20.06 6.60 10.11
N SER A 11 -19.26 7.40 9.41
CA SER A 11 -19.71 8.66 8.81
C SER A 11 -20.85 8.44 7.82
N GLY A 12 -20.82 7.35 7.05
CA GLY A 12 -21.87 6.99 6.09
C GLY A 12 -23.22 6.68 6.75
N VAL A 13 -23.22 6.14 7.98
CA VAL A 13 -24.45 5.85 8.74
C VAL A 13 -24.99 7.10 9.45
N ILE A 14 -24.11 7.96 9.96
CA ILE A 14 -24.50 9.17 10.70
C ILE A 14 -25.15 10.21 9.78
N GLY A 15 -24.69 10.35 8.54
CA GLY A 15 -25.18 11.36 7.59
C GLY A 15 -26.70 11.32 7.37
N PRO A 16 -27.28 10.19 6.94
CA PRO A 16 -28.72 10.06 6.72
C PRO A 16 -29.55 10.31 7.98
N ALA A 17 -29.14 9.78 9.14
CA ALA A 17 -29.86 9.96 10.39
C ALA A 17 -29.92 11.44 10.82
N LEU A 18 -28.83 12.18 10.62
CA LEU A 18 -28.77 13.61 10.94
C LEU A 18 -29.64 14.44 9.97
N ILE A 19 -29.60 14.14 8.66
CA ILE A 19 -30.38 14.86 7.65
C ILE A 19 -31.88 14.60 7.83
N GLU A 20 -32.26 13.36 8.16
CA GLU A 20 -33.64 12.99 8.45
C GLU A 20 -34.19 13.81 9.63
N TYR A 21 -33.44 13.88 10.73
CA TYR A 21 -33.84 14.66 11.90
C TYR A 21 -33.99 16.15 11.58
N LEU A 22 -33.05 16.72 10.83
CA LEU A 22 -33.05 18.15 10.48
C LEU A 22 -34.19 18.50 9.51
N THR A 23 -34.47 17.64 8.55
CA THR A 23 -35.52 17.88 7.54
C THR A 23 -36.92 17.72 8.14
N SER A 24 -37.10 16.78 9.06
CA SER A 24 -38.39 16.52 9.71
C SER A 24 -38.83 17.65 10.66
N ASN A 25 -37.90 18.29 11.36
CA ASN A 25 -38.21 19.35 12.32
C ASN A 25 -38.30 20.75 11.70
N TYR A 26 -37.50 21.06 10.68
CA TYR A 26 -37.33 22.44 10.17
C TYR A 26 -37.73 22.63 8.70
N GLY A 27 -38.22 21.58 8.03
CA GLY A 27 -38.70 21.62 6.65
C GLY A 27 -37.68 22.24 5.67
N VAL A 28 -38.08 23.29 4.96
CA VAL A 28 -37.23 23.97 3.95
C VAL A 28 -36.00 24.65 4.57
N TYR A 29 -36.09 25.11 5.82
CA TYR A 29 -34.93 25.69 6.53
C TYR A 29 -33.90 24.62 6.91
N GLY A 30 -34.36 23.40 7.21
CA GLY A 30 -33.50 22.25 7.54
C GLY A 30 -32.47 21.95 6.46
N TRP A 31 -32.86 22.04 5.18
CA TRP A 31 -31.96 21.83 4.05
C TRP A 31 -30.79 22.81 4.00
N ARG A 32 -31.05 24.09 4.27
CA ARG A 32 -29.98 25.11 4.32
C ARG A 32 -29.02 24.81 5.47
N LEU A 33 -29.55 24.36 6.60
CA LEU A 33 -28.75 24.00 7.77
C LEU A 33 -27.86 22.78 7.49
N CYS A 34 -28.34 21.78 6.75
CA CYS A 34 -27.54 20.63 6.32
C CYS A 34 -26.29 21.09 5.55
N PHE A 35 -26.45 22.00 4.58
CA PHE A 35 -25.31 22.52 3.81
C PHE A 35 -24.31 23.28 4.68
N PHE A 36 -24.77 24.09 5.64
CA PHE A 36 -23.87 24.79 6.56
C PHE A 36 -23.11 23.82 7.48
N ILE A 37 -23.77 22.79 8.00
CA ILE A 37 -23.14 21.78 8.86
C ILE A 37 -22.11 20.97 8.07
N SER A 38 -22.43 20.52 6.85
CA SER A 38 -21.49 19.79 6.00
C SER A 38 -20.24 20.64 5.68
N ASN A 39 -20.42 21.92 5.34
CA ASN A 39 -19.29 22.82 5.10
C ASN A 39 -18.45 23.04 6.36
N ALA A 40 -19.08 23.18 7.53
CA ALA A 40 -18.37 23.32 8.80
C ALA A 40 -17.52 22.08 9.11
N ILE A 41 -18.05 20.87 8.93
CA ILE A 41 -17.31 19.61 9.14
C ILE A 41 -16.12 19.53 8.17
N GLN A 42 -16.34 19.89 6.90
CA GLN A 42 -15.28 19.86 5.90
C GLN A 42 -14.18 20.89 6.20
N LEU A 43 -14.55 22.09 6.62
CA LEU A 43 -13.60 23.12 7.05
C LEU A 43 -12.81 22.71 8.29
N CYS A 44 -13.47 22.10 9.29
CA CYS A 44 -12.78 21.56 10.47
C CYS A 44 -11.78 20.47 10.10
N SER A 45 -12.15 19.54 9.20
CA SER A 45 -11.25 18.50 8.70
C SER A 45 -10.00 19.10 8.05
N VAL A 46 -10.19 20.09 7.18
CA VAL A 46 -9.10 20.80 6.51
C VAL A 46 -8.24 21.57 7.52
N ALA A 47 -8.84 22.23 8.51
CA ALA A 47 -8.11 22.95 9.55
C ALA A 47 -7.24 22.01 10.41
N ILE A 48 -7.79 20.86 10.82
CA ILE A 48 -7.05 19.82 11.55
C ILE A 48 -5.89 19.32 10.70
N PHE A 49 -6.14 19.05 9.42
CA PHE A 49 -5.08 18.63 8.50
C PHE A 49 -3.98 19.69 8.39
N PHE A 50 -4.31 20.97 8.22
CA PHE A 50 -3.30 22.03 8.15
C PHE A 50 -2.48 22.20 9.43
N LEU A 51 -3.07 22.00 10.60
CA LEU A 51 -2.38 22.15 11.88
C LEU A 51 -1.44 20.99 12.21
N TRP A 52 -1.79 19.77 11.78
CA TRP A 52 -1.07 18.54 12.16
C TRP A 52 -0.35 17.85 11.00
N ALA A 53 -0.51 18.28 9.76
CA ALA A 53 0.20 17.70 8.62
C ALA A 53 1.70 18.04 8.72
N SER A 54 2.49 17.06 9.15
CA SER A 54 3.94 17.03 8.92
C SER A 54 4.22 16.24 7.64
N SER A 55 5.02 16.81 6.75
CA SER A 55 5.40 16.20 5.46
C SER A 55 6.78 15.51 5.53
N GLU A 56 7.32 15.27 6.72
CA GLU A 56 8.61 14.58 6.85
C GLU A 56 8.49 13.10 6.48
N GLU A 57 9.50 12.58 5.75
CA GLU A 57 9.61 11.17 5.41
C GLU A 57 9.58 10.34 6.69
N GLN A 58 8.50 9.57 6.82
CA GLN A 58 8.31 8.69 7.95
C GLN A 58 9.42 7.64 7.97
N GLU A 59 9.86 7.24 9.17
CA GLU A 59 11.04 6.38 9.36
C GLU A 59 10.94 5.03 8.62
N TRP A 60 9.72 4.55 8.34
CA TRP A 60 9.46 3.32 7.59
C TRP A 60 9.62 3.45 6.07
N SER A 61 9.77 4.68 5.55
CA SER A 61 9.97 4.99 4.13
C SER A 61 11.39 5.44 3.81
N LYS A 62 12.25 5.59 4.82
CA LYS A 62 13.68 5.77 4.60
C LYS A 62 14.18 4.43 4.10
N ASP A 63 14.75 4.40 2.90
CA ASP A 63 15.54 3.26 2.45
C ASP A 63 16.68 3.13 3.48
N ASP A 64 16.50 2.23 4.47
CA ASP A 64 17.65 1.59 5.11
C ASP A 64 18.44 1.05 3.93
N ASP A 65 19.64 1.60 3.74
CA ASP A 65 20.65 1.26 2.75
C ASP A 65 20.48 -0.19 2.29
N GLY A 66 19.70 -0.30 1.21
CA GLY A 66 19.06 -1.52 0.80
C GLY A 66 20.07 -2.43 0.15
N THR A 67 20.79 -3.17 1.00
CA THR A 67 21.31 -4.50 0.68
C THR A 67 20.17 -5.50 0.38
N TRP A 68 18.89 -5.06 0.39
CA TRP A 68 17.78 -5.84 -0.13
C TRP A 68 17.78 -5.84 -1.69
N SER A 69 18.38 -6.91 -2.23
CA SER A 69 18.02 -7.52 -3.52
C SER A 69 18.52 -6.91 -4.85
N LEU A 70 19.40 -5.90 -4.88
CA LEU A 70 20.09 -5.52 -6.14
C LEU A 70 21.49 -6.18 -6.32
N SER A 71 22.15 -6.57 -5.23
CA SER A 71 23.44 -7.29 -5.30
C SER A 71 23.30 -8.70 -5.88
N SER A 72 22.22 -9.42 -5.51
CA SER A 72 22.00 -10.81 -5.94
C SER A 72 21.66 -10.98 -7.43
N SER A 73 21.28 -9.91 -8.13
CA SER A 73 20.93 -9.95 -9.56
C SER A 73 21.99 -9.34 -10.48
N LEU A 74 23.00 -8.63 -9.94
CA LEU A 74 24.12 -8.09 -10.72
C LEU A 74 25.40 -8.94 -10.68
N GLN A 75 25.49 -9.99 -9.85
CA GLN A 75 26.63 -10.93 -9.90
C GLN A 75 26.60 -11.91 -11.09
N ILE A 76 25.66 -11.76 -12.02
CA ILE A 76 25.68 -12.45 -13.32
C ILE A 76 26.23 -11.43 -14.32
N CYS A 77 27.49 -11.61 -14.73
CA CYS A 77 28.29 -10.81 -15.67
C CYS A 77 29.40 -9.95 -15.04
N ASP A 78 30.27 -10.54 -14.21
CA ASP A 78 31.67 -10.09 -14.11
C ASP A 78 32.60 -11.20 -14.61
N ASP A 79 32.92 -11.13 -15.91
CA ASP A 79 33.96 -11.92 -16.54
C ASP A 79 35.29 -11.15 -16.40
N LYS A 80 36.02 -11.40 -15.31
CA LYS A 80 37.40 -10.93 -15.11
C LYS A 80 38.30 -12.14 -14.93
N LYS A 81 38.84 -12.60 -16.06
CA LYS A 81 40.03 -13.46 -16.14
C LYS A 81 41.21 -12.77 -15.42
N SER A 82 41.60 -13.31 -14.25
CA SER A 82 42.91 -13.08 -13.65
C SER A 82 43.37 -14.35 -12.95
N ASP A 83 44.45 -14.92 -13.48
CA ASP A 83 45.08 -16.16 -13.09
C ASP A 83 45.93 -15.98 -11.82
N ASP A 84 45.42 -16.26 -10.61
CA ASP A 84 46.25 -16.31 -9.39
C ASP A 84 45.75 -17.38 -8.40
N GLY A 85 46.22 -18.61 -8.58
CA GLY A 85 46.65 -19.62 -7.59
C GLY A 85 45.99 -19.83 -6.21
N GLY A 86 44.81 -19.30 -5.90
CA GLY A 86 44.15 -19.48 -4.60
C GLY A 86 43.10 -20.60 -4.61
N LYS A 87 43.33 -21.69 -3.87
CA LYS A 87 42.34 -22.76 -3.67
C LYS A 87 41.12 -22.24 -2.90
N VAL A 88 40.09 -21.79 -3.63
CA VAL A 88 38.75 -21.58 -3.07
C VAL A 88 37.97 -22.89 -3.23
N SER A 89 37.76 -23.58 -2.11
CA SER A 89 36.93 -24.78 -2.03
C SER A 89 35.46 -24.39 -2.16
N SER A 90 34.90 -24.46 -3.37
CA SER A 90 33.46 -24.35 -3.60
C SER A 90 32.80 -25.70 -3.28
N ASN A 91 32.27 -25.84 -2.07
CA ASN A 91 31.29 -26.90 -1.78
C ASN A 91 29.97 -26.51 -2.45
N VAL A 92 29.78 -26.96 -3.69
CA VAL A 92 28.51 -26.88 -4.43
C VAL A 92 27.69 -28.11 -4.05
N PRO A 93 26.54 -27.98 -3.35
CA PRO A 93 25.59 -29.06 -3.27
C PRO A 93 24.91 -29.18 -4.63
N ASN A 94 25.07 -30.34 -5.27
CA ASN A 94 24.32 -30.73 -6.45
C ASN A 94 22.82 -30.64 -6.16
N GLY A 95 22.17 -29.65 -6.77
CA GLY A 95 20.74 -29.38 -6.63
C GLY A 95 20.11 -29.22 -8.00
N GLU A 96 20.22 -30.25 -8.83
CA GLU A 96 19.39 -30.39 -10.03
C GLU A 96 17.89 -30.27 -9.65
N THR A 97 17.09 -29.75 -10.59
CA THR A 97 15.63 -30.02 -10.80
C THR A 97 14.52 -29.04 -10.37
N ASN A 98 14.77 -27.77 -10.02
CA ASN A 98 13.63 -26.85 -9.70
C ASN A 98 13.15 -25.90 -10.82
N PHE A 99 13.90 -25.74 -11.92
CA PHE A 99 13.46 -24.86 -13.01
C PHE A 99 12.29 -25.43 -13.85
N ALA A 100 12.13 -26.75 -13.90
CA ALA A 100 11.03 -27.38 -14.64
C ALA A 100 9.66 -27.19 -13.95
N LYS A 101 9.64 -27.05 -12.62
CA LYS A 101 8.39 -26.95 -11.84
C LYS A 101 7.72 -25.59 -11.95
N TYR A 102 8.52 -24.52 -12.12
CA TYR A 102 8.01 -23.16 -12.23
C TYR A 102 7.29 -22.92 -13.56
N ASN A 103 7.83 -23.47 -14.66
CA ASN A 103 7.21 -23.35 -15.98
C ASN A 103 5.93 -24.20 -16.16
N ASP A 104 5.73 -25.27 -15.38
CA ASP A 104 4.50 -26.07 -15.42
C ASP A 104 3.32 -25.39 -14.71
N VAL A 105 3.56 -24.76 -13.55
CA VAL A 105 2.52 -24.04 -12.80
C VAL A 105 1.98 -22.84 -13.57
N SER A 106 2.86 -22.14 -14.31
CA SER A 106 2.45 -20.98 -15.10
C SER A 106 1.57 -21.38 -16.30
N ARG A 107 1.83 -22.53 -16.93
CA ARG A 107 1.02 -23.02 -18.05
C ARG A 107 -0.34 -23.62 -17.64
N ARG A 108 -0.45 -24.25 -16.47
CA ARG A 108 -1.75 -24.79 -16.02
C ARG A 108 -2.77 -23.70 -15.70
N LYS A 109 -2.33 -22.51 -15.25
CA LYS A 109 -3.24 -21.42 -14.90
C LYS A 109 -3.87 -20.71 -16.11
N SER A 110 -3.25 -20.77 -17.29
CA SER A 110 -3.84 -20.15 -18.50
C SER A 110 -4.84 -21.06 -19.23
N ILE A 111 -4.93 -22.35 -18.89
CA ILE A 111 -5.83 -23.32 -19.56
C ILE A 111 -7.22 -23.40 -18.89
N VAL A 112 -7.40 -22.85 -17.68
CA VAL A 112 -8.67 -22.96 -16.91
C VAL A 112 -9.50 -21.66 -16.96
N LEU A 113 -9.18 -20.75 -17.88
CA LEU A 113 -9.95 -19.53 -18.15
C LEU A 113 -10.48 -19.56 -19.60
N THR A 114 -11.36 -20.50 -19.90
CA THR A 114 -12.29 -20.51 -21.06
C THR A 114 -13.49 -21.33 -20.64
#